data_AF-A0A212SQW3-F1
#
_entry.id   AF-A0A212SQW3-F1
#
_cell.length_a   1.000
_cell.length_b   1.000
_cell.length_c   1.000
_cell.angle_alpha   90.00
_cell.angle_beta   90.00
_cell.angle_gamma   90.00
#
_symmetry.space_group_name_H-M   'P 1'
#
loop_
_entity.id
_entity.type
_entity.pdbx_description
1 polymer ?
#
loop_
_entity_poly.entity_id
_entity_poly.type
_entity_poly.pdbx_seq_one_letter_code
_entity_poly.pdbx_strand_id
1 'polypeptide(L)'
;MNRSTAGLLAVAVVTALTVGAAPTAWATPAAAEQTGSRASDPFYRYDGSEPLSSYAPGDVLKKRTLDYHILGIPTPVKAVQLLYRTTDAQGRPSANVTTVVRSHLGDGSKAVSYQSFYDSLDPEDGPSRAIAGKVTLGGIIANVESIVMAPLLLKGYDLVIPDTEGQTAEFAAGPAYGTNTLDSIRASTRAGGTGLHGGTRFGLLGYSGGAIATNWAAALAPAYAPEVNKQLVGFAEAGLLVAPAHNLKYVDGSLVWNGVMPMAVIGVSRAYGIDIKRYLNPKGVAVFDELEHGSIVDALGRYPGMTWKDLAKPEYKDPNSIPAFVDAVNKVNLGEAATPTVPGFIGQGNAGVLEGTFNRPPGIGTGDGVMVAGDVRALANQYCATGNKSVKYEQYNLLSHFGAMPYWTPRAMSWLDDRFAGKAAPTSCGRIPAGNSLAPEKPAVTN
;
A
#
# COMPACT_ATOMS: atom_id res chain seq x y z
N MET A 1 -25.93 -51.77 12.93
CA MET A 1 -24.57 -52.00 12.39
C MET A 1 -24.43 -51.16 11.12
N ASN A 2 -23.40 -50.28 11.09
CA ASN A 2 -22.71 -49.70 9.92
C ASN A 2 -23.52 -48.95 8.84
N ARG A 3 -23.06 -47.91 8.15
CA ARG A 3 -22.00 -46.88 8.20
C ARG A 3 -22.25 -46.04 6.91
N SER A 4 -21.68 -44.84 6.82
CA SER A 4 -21.37 -44.10 5.57
C SER A 4 -22.49 -43.21 5.00
N THR A 5 -22.32 -41.98 4.49
CA THR A 5 -21.34 -40.86 4.54
C THR A 5 -21.79 -39.88 3.45
N ALA A 6 -21.65 -38.56 3.70
CA ALA A 6 -21.36 -37.46 2.75
C ALA A 6 -22.28 -37.27 1.51
N GLY A 7 -22.61 -36.09 1.01
CA GLY A 7 -22.17 -34.72 1.25
C GLY A 7 -22.72 -33.94 0.07
N LEU A 8 -23.51 -32.88 0.32
CA LEU A 8 -24.06 -32.04 -0.73
C LEU A 8 -23.16 -30.81 -0.90
N LEU A 9 -22.36 -30.84 -1.97
CA LEU A 9 -21.63 -29.68 -2.50
C LEU A 9 -22.64 -28.67 -3.07
N ALA A 10 -22.66 -27.47 -2.51
CA ALA A 10 -23.28 -26.31 -3.14
C ALA A 10 -22.27 -25.71 -4.14
N VAL A 11 -22.53 -25.90 -5.43
CA VAL A 11 -21.82 -25.25 -6.53
C VAL A 11 -22.42 -23.85 -6.72
N ALA A 12 -21.61 -22.82 -6.51
CA ALA A 12 -21.96 -21.47 -6.93
C ALA A 12 -21.68 -21.32 -8.44
N VAL A 13 -22.73 -21.00 -9.19
CA VAL A 13 -22.73 -20.83 -10.64
C VAL A 13 -22.07 -19.51 -11.02
N VAL A 14 -21.00 -19.57 -11.80
CA VAL A 14 -20.48 -18.43 -12.59
C VAL A 14 -21.17 -18.48 -13.94
N THR A 15 -22.10 -17.55 -14.19
CA THR A 15 -22.68 -17.36 -15.53
C THR A 15 -21.69 -16.63 -16.43
N ALA A 16 -21.05 -17.37 -17.32
CA ALA A 16 -20.35 -16.84 -18.49
C ALA A 16 -21.36 -16.55 -19.61
N LEU A 17 -21.41 -15.30 -20.08
CA LEU A 17 -22.16 -14.92 -21.28
C LEU A 17 -21.34 -15.29 -22.52
N THR A 18 -21.71 -16.38 -23.19
CA THR A 18 -21.20 -16.75 -24.51
C THR A 18 -22.05 -16.10 -25.60
N VAL A 19 -21.51 -15.12 -26.32
CA VAL A 19 -22.06 -14.68 -27.61
C VAL A 19 -21.21 -15.33 -28.70
N GLY A 20 -21.82 -16.23 -29.48
CA GLY A 20 -21.18 -16.86 -30.63
C GLY A 20 -21.03 -15.87 -31.79
N ALA A 21 -19.86 -15.86 -32.41
CA ALA A 21 -19.62 -15.24 -33.70
C ALA A 21 -18.78 -16.19 -34.58
N ALA A 22 -19.28 -16.47 -35.78
CA ALA A 22 -18.65 -17.31 -36.80
C ALA A 22 -17.35 -16.67 -37.34
N PRO A 23 -16.41 -17.45 -37.91
CA PRO A 23 -15.13 -16.94 -38.36
C PRO A 23 -15.29 -16.18 -39.69
N THR A 24 -15.32 -14.86 -39.63
CA THR A 24 -15.01 -14.01 -40.79
C THR A 24 -13.51 -13.76 -40.81
N ALA A 25 -12.85 -14.02 -41.95
CA ALA A 25 -11.46 -13.67 -42.16
C ALA A 25 -11.31 -12.15 -42.24
N TRP A 26 -10.65 -11.55 -41.24
CA TRP A 26 -10.19 -10.16 -41.29
C TRP A 26 -8.70 -10.17 -41.59
N ALA A 27 -8.31 -9.43 -42.62
CA ALA A 27 -6.91 -9.19 -42.95
C ALA A 27 -6.18 -8.61 -41.73
N THR A 28 -5.02 -9.19 -41.40
CA THR A 28 -4.15 -8.68 -40.35
C THR A 28 -3.69 -7.27 -40.72
N PRO A 29 -4.00 -6.22 -39.94
CA PRO A 29 -3.29 -4.96 -40.11
C PRO A 29 -1.83 -5.25 -39.80
N ALA A 30 -0.95 -4.90 -40.74
CA ALA A 30 0.49 -4.92 -40.52
C ALA A 30 0.77 -4.19 -39.20
N ALA A 31 1.42 -4.89 -38.27
CA ALA A 31 1.93 -4.27 -37.06
C ALA A 31 2.89 -3.17 -37.50
N ALA A 32 2.46 -1.91 -37.34
CA ALA A 32 3.38 -0.80 -37.36
C ALA A 32 4.36 -1.05 -36.20
N GLU A 33 5.58 -1.44 -36.52
CA GLU A 33 6.68 -1.43 -35.58
C GLU A 33 6.77 -0.02 -35.01
N GLN A 34 6.30 0.16 -33.77
CA GLN A 34 6.70 1.29 -32.96
C GLN A 34 8.15 1.05 -32.53
N THR A 35 9.08 1.22 -33.46
CA THR A 35 10.47 1.56 -33.15
C THR A 35 10.52 3.02 -32.69
N GLY A 36 9.89 3.29 -31.55
CA GLY A 36 10.19 4.46 -30.75
C GLY A 36 10.90 3.95 -29.52
N SER A 37 12.17 4.31 -29.33
CA SER A 37 12.80 4.16 -28.01
C SER A 37 11.85 4.82 -27.01
N ARG A 38 11.26 4.03 -26.09
CA ARG A 38 10.33 4.50 -25.06
C ARG A 38 11.09 5.48 -24.15
N ALA A 39 11.16 6.73 -24.55
CA ALA A 39 11.70 7.77 -23.69
C ALA A 39 10.79 7.82 -22.46
N SER A 40 11.34 7.46 -21.28
CA SER A 40 10.64 7.61 -20.02
C SER A 40 10.19 9.06 -19.88
N ASP A 41 8.92 9.29 -19.57
CA ASP A 41 8.35 10.63 -19.40
C ASP A 41 9.25 11.46 -18.45
N PRO A 42 9.87 12.56 -18.94
CA PRO A 42 10.85 13.33 -18.18
C PRO A 42 10.24 14.02 -16.97
N PHE A 43 8.90 14.10 -16.87
CA PHE A 43 8.22 14.64 -15.70
C PHE A 43 8.58 13.88 -14.41
N TYR A 44 8.79 12.57 -14.50
CA TYR A 44 9.07 11.70 -13.36
C TYR A 44 10.50 11.77 -12.83
N ARG A 45 11.39 12.51 -13.52
CA ARG A 45 12.79 12.66 -13.14
C ARG A 45 13.06 14.09 -12.74
N TYR A 46 13.81 14.27 -11.66
CA TYR A 46 14.38 15.57 -11.32
C TYR A 46 15.60 15.83 -12.22
N ASP A 47 15.59 16.96 -12.92
CA ASP A 47 16.62 17.40 -13.88
C ASP A 47 17.03 18.86 -13.64
N GLY A 48 16.78 19.38 -12.44
CA GLY A 48 17.21 20.72 -12.05
C GLY A 48 18.72 20.79 -11.81
N SER A 49 19.25 22.01 -11.79
CA SER A 49 20.69 22.29 -11.64
C SER A 49 21.20 22.20 -10.20
N GLU A 50 20.32 22.36 -9.21
CA GLU A 50 20.66 22.31 -7.79
C GLU A 50 20.45 20.90 -7.23
N PRO A 51 21.24 20.45 -6.25
CA PRO A 51 20.99 19.16 -5.61
C PRO A 51 19.67 19.18 -4.84
N LEU A 52 18.94 18.05 -4.77
CA LEU A 52 17.67 17.94 -4.02
C LEU A 52 17.79 18.35 -2.54
N SER A 53 18.99 18.29 -1.96
CA SER A 53 19.28 18.76 -0.59
C SER A 53 19.09 20.26 -0.39
N SER A 54 19.07 21.07 -1.44
CA SER A 54 18.84 22.52 -1.35
C SER A 54 17.36 22.90 -1.22
N TYR A 55 16.45 21.96 -1.48
CA TYR A 55 15.01 22.15 -1.37
C TYR A 55 14.47 21.59 -0.06
N ALA A 56 13.41 22.20 0.47
CA ALA A 56 12.70 21.72 1.64
C ALA A 56 11.72 20.58 1.28
N PRO A 57 11.44 19.65 2.21
CA PRO A 57 10.37 18.66 2.02
C PRO A 57 9.05 19.33 1.63
N GLY A 58 8.41 18.79 0.58
CA GLY A 58 7.19 19.32 -0.02
C GLY A 58 7.38 20.47 -1.01
N ASP A 59 8.60 20.89 -1.33
CA ASP A 59 8.83 21.88 -2.38
C ASP A 59 8.50 21.30 -3.75
N VAL A 60 7.82 22.08 -4.59
CA VAL A 60 7.39 21.67 -5.93
C VAL A 60 8.53 21.90 -6.92
N LEU A 61 8.95 20.83 -7.58
CA LEU A 61 10.06 20.80 -8.54
C LEU A 61 9.55 20.88 -9.98
N LYS A 62 8.44 20.20 -10.30
CA LYS A 62 7.74 20.29 -11.59
C LYS A 62 6.24 20.25 -11.35
N LYS A 63 5.48 20.85 -12.27
CA LYS A 63 4.02 20.83 -12.28
C LYS A 63 3.49 20.63 -13.70
N ARG A 64 2.45 19.82 -13.85
CA ARG A 64 1.65 19.75 -15.07
C ARG A 64 0.17 19.55 -14.76
N THR A 65 -0.68 19.90 -15.71
CA THR A 65 -2.11 19.61 -15.68
C THR A 65 -2.43 18.69 -16.84
N LEU A 66 -3.23 17.66 -16.60
CA LEU A 66 -3.64 16.67 -17.59
C LEU A 66 -5.08 16.20 -17.36
N ASP A 67 -5.62 15.49 -18.34
CA ASP A 67 -6.90 14.77 -18.18
C ASP A 67 -6.67 13.50 -17.37
N TYR A 68 -7.52 13.25 -16.38
CA TYR A 68 -7.50 12.00 -15.63
C TYR A 68 -7.90 10.87 -16.57
N HIS A 69 -7.10 9.81 -16.65
CA HIS A 69 -7.41 8.63 -17.46
C HIS A 69 -7.90 7.46 -16.60
N ILE A 70 -8.81 6.66 -17.16
CA ILE A 70 -9.19 5.35 -16.63
C ILE A 70 -8.91 4.33 -17.73
N LEU A 71 -8.02 3.37 -17.45
CA LEU A 71 -7.56 2.34 -18.38
C LEU A 71 -7.07 2.95 -19.71
N GLY A 72 -6.33 4.06 -19.63
CA GLY A 72 -5.82 4.79 -20.79
C GLY A 72 -6.85 5.66 -21.54
N ILE A 73 -8.11 5.68 -21.10
CA ILE A 73 -9.16 6.49 -21.70
C ILE A 73 -9.27 7.82 -20.93
N PRO A 74 -9.08 8.99 -21.58
CA PRO A 74 -9.20 10.28 -20.92
C PRO A 74 -10.64 10.54 -20.47
N THR A 75 -10.78 11.17 -19.31
CA THR A 75 -12.06 11.65 -18.78
C THR A 75 -12.08 13.19 -18.77
N PRO A 76 -13.25 13.83 -18.60
CA PRO A 76 -13.32 15.29 -18.47
C PRO A 76 -12.70 15.83 -17.16
N VAL A 77 -12.34 14.97 -16.21
CA VAL A 77 -11.78 15.36 -14.92
C VAL A 77 -10.34 15.81 -15.10
N LYS A 78 -10.00 17.01 -14.64
CA LYS A 78 -8.62 17.50 -14.65
C LYS A 78 -7.85 17.03 -13.42
N ALA A 79 -6.60 16.68 -13.63
CA ALA A 79 -5.66 16.33 -12.58
C ALA A 79 -4.40 17.21 -12.65
N VAL A 80 -3.90 17.63 -11.50
CA VAL A 80 -2.62 18.36 -11.37
C VAL A 80 -1.58 17.42 -10.82
N GLN A 81 -0.52 17.18 -11.57
CA GLN A 81 0.62 16.41 -11.09
C GLN A 81 1.73 17.34 -10.64
N LEU A 82 2.36 16.95 -9.52
CA LEU A 82 3.47 17.65 -8.92
C LEU A 82 4.61 16.66 -8.75
N LEU A 83 5.78 16.95 -9.32
CA LEU A 83 7.03 16.38 -8.86
C LEU A 83 7.47 17.23 -7.67
N TYR A 84 7.70 16.63 -6.51
CA TYR A 84 8.04 17.34 -5.29
C TYR A 84 9.24 16.69 -4.59
N ARG A 85 9.96 17.47 -3.79
CA ARG A 85 11.06 16.98 -2.96
C ARG A 85 10.49 16.27 -1.73
N THR A 86 10.98 15.07 -1.44
CA THR A 86 10.65 14.25 -0.28
C THR A 86 11.92 13.70 0.39
N THR A 87 11.77 12.75 1.30
CA THR A 87 12.85 12.07 2.02
C THR A 87 12.67 10.56 1.91
N ASP A 88 13.70 9.82 1.54
CA ASP A 88 13.64 8.36 1.44
C ASP A 88 13.69 7.65 2.80
N ALA A 89 13.59 6.31 2.80
CA ALA A 89 13.61 5.49 4.02
C ALA A 89 14.90 5.63 4.86
N GLN A 90 15.98 6.14 4.27
CA GLN A 90 17.28 6.34 4.93
C GLN A 90 17.48 7.79 5.39
N GLY A 91 16.49 8.67 5.20
CA GLY A 91 16.60 10.09 5.56
C GLY A 91 17.29 10.95 4.48
N ARG A 92 17.54 10.41 3.29
CA ARG A 92 18.23 11.14 2.21
C ARG A 92 17.22 11.93 1.37
N PRO A 93 17.59 13.10 0.81
CA PRO A 93 16.73 13.83 -0.10
C PRO A 93 16.39 13.00 -1.35
N SER A 94 15.11 12.95 -1.70
CA SER A 94 14.60 12.27 -2.89
C SER A 94 13.52 13.13 -3.55
N ALA A 95 13.06 12.75 -4.74
CA ALA A 95 11.92 13.36 -5.41
C ALA A 95 10.82 12.31 -5.58
N ASN A 96 9.56 12.76 -5.66
CA ASN A 96 8.44 11.87 -5.91
C ASN A 96 7.28 12.61 -6.59
N VAL A 97 6.29 11.87 -7.10
CA VAL A 97 5.13 12.42 -7.79
C VAL A 97 3.86 12.23 -6.97
N THR A 98 2.99 13.24 -7.00
CA THR A 98 1.62 13.15 -6.51
C THR A 98 0.66 13.73 -7.53
N THR A 99 -0.56 13.23 -7.52
CA THR A 99 -1.67 13.72 -8.34
C THR A 99 -2.74 14.31 -7.45
N VAL A 100 -3.13 15.55 -7.73
CA VAL A 100 -4.26 16.23 -7.10
C VAL A 100 -5.45 16.22 -8.05
N VAL A 101 -6.60 15.74 -7.57
CA VAL A 101 -7.86 15.72 -8.33
C VAL A 101 -8.89 16.53 -7.56
N ARG A 102 -9.39 17.60 -8.18
CA ARG A 102 -10.36 18.49 -7.53
C ARG A 102 -11.78 17.96 -7.71
N SER A 103 -12.56 17.99 -6.65
CA SER A 103 -14.00 17.82 -6.73
C SER A 103 -14.67 19.08 -7.28
N HIS A 104 -15.57 18.91 -8.25
CA HIS A 104 -16.43 19.99 -8.73
C HIS A 104 -17.52 20.40 -7.73
N LEU A 105 -17.71 19.62 -6.66
CA LEU A 105 -18.67 19.88 -5.59
C LEU A 105 -17.99 20.44 -4.33
N GLY A 106 -16.65 20.48 -4.31
CA GLY A 106 -15.83 20.95 -3.21
C GLY A 106 -15.35 22.39 -3.40
N ASP A 107 -15.04 23.06 -2.29
CA ASP A 107 -14.50 24.42 -2.24
C ASP A 107 -12.98 24.48 -1.97
N GLY A 108 -12.31 23.32 -1.87
CA GLY A 108 -10.89 23.23 -1.50
C GLY A 108 -10.62 23.09 0.00
N SER A 109 -11.65 23.17 0.85
CA SER A 109 -11.49 23.12 2.31
C SER A 109 -11.29 21.71 2.87
N LYS A 110 -11.64 20.66 2.11
CA LYS A 110 -11.57 19.26 2.54
C LYS A 110 -10.98 18.39 1.45
N ALA A 111 -9.97 17.61 1.81
CA ALA A 111 -9.32 16.67 0.91
C ALA A 111 -9.07 15.31 1.58
N VAL A 112 -9.12 14.24 0.82
CA VAL A 112 -8.66 12.92 1.25
C VAL A 112 -7.32 12.64 0.58
N SER A 113 -6.31 12.36 1.39
CA SER A 113 -5.09 11.75 0.88
C SER A 113 -5.35 10.25 0.77
N TYR A 114 -5.44 9.77 -0.47
CA TYR A 114 -5.73 8.37 -0.78
C TYR A 114 -4.43 7.64 -1.09
N GLN A 115 -4.12 6.62 -0.31
CA GLN A 115 -2.93 5.79 -0.50
C GLN A 115 -3.32 4.55 -1.31
N SER A 116 -2.77 4.45 -2.51
CA SER A 116 -3.00 3.35 -3.43
C SER A 116 -2.35 2.05 -2.93
N PHE A 117 -3.01 0.91 -3.15
CA PHE A 117 -2.43 -0.43 -2.96
C PHE A 117 -1.92 -1.05 -4.27
N TYR A 118 -1.31 -0.23 -5.12
CA TYR A 118 -0.78 -0.70 -6.41
C TYR A 118 0.34 -1.75 -6.28
N ASP A 119 0.97 -1.83 -5.11
CA ASP A 119 1.84 -2.92 -4.64
C ASP A 119 2.77 -3.44 -5.73
N SER A 120 3.79 -2.66 -6.11
CA SER A 120 4.67 -2.97 -7.25
C SER A 120 6.16 -2.76 -6.97
N LEU A 121 6.99 -3.44 -7.74
CA LEU A 121 8.43 -3.22 -7.81
C LEU A 121 8.85 -2.48 -9.09
N ASP A 122 7.89 -2.04 -9.90
CA ASP A 122 8.12 -1.19 -11.07
C ASP A 122 7.62 0.25 -10.82
N PRO A 123 8.51 1.26 -10.83
CA PRO A 123 8.12 2.68 -10.74
C PRO A 123 7.15 3.13 -11.85
N GLU A 124 7.04 2.35 -12.92
CA GLU A 124 6.12 2.60 -14.02
C GLU A 124 4.65 2.27 -13.70
N ASP A 125 4.38 1.54 -12.61
CA ASP A 125 3.03 1.16 -12.15
C ASP A 125 2.40 2.15 -11.17
N GLY A 126 3.14 3.21 -10.78
CA GLY A 126 2.65 4.20 -9.82
C GLY A 126 1.32 4.87 -10.24
N PRO A 127 0.45 5.23 -9.28
CA PRO A 127 -0.89 5.74 -9.56
C PRO A 127 -0.88 7.00 -10.42
N SER A 128 0.11 7.89 -10.27
CA SER A 128 0.24 9.06 -11.12
C SER A 128 0.42 8.70 -12.61
N ARG A 129 1.11 7.61 -12.94
CA ARG A 129 1.29 7.16 -14.33
C ARG A 129 0.01 6.57 -14.90
N ALA A 130 -0.70 5.78 -14.11
CA ALA A 130 -2.03 5.29 -14.48
C ALA A 130 -2.99 6.46 -14.80
N ILE A 131 -3.01 7.48 -13.93
CA ILE A 131 -3.84 8.69 -14.12
C ILE A 131 -3.40 9.49 -15.37
N ALA A 132 -2.11 9.48 -15.71
CA ALA A 132 -1.59 10.11 -16.92
C ALA A 132 -1.84 9.29 -18.22
N GLY A 133 -2.56 8.17 -18.14
CA GLY A 133 -2.96 7.37 -19.29
C GLY A 133 -2.06 6.17 -19.58
N LYS A 134 -1.07 5.88 -18.73
CA LYS A 134 -0.25 4.70 -18.89
C LYS A 134 -1.04 3.43 -18.53
N VAL A 135 -0.97 2.44 -19.41
CA VAL A 135 -1.56 1.12 -19.20
C VAL A 135 -0.43 0.09 -19.08
N THR A 136 -0.35 -0.54 -17.91
CA THR A 136 0.53 -1.68 -17.58
C THR A 136 -0.30 -2.72 -16.84
N LEU A 137 0.20 -3.96 -16.74
CA LEU A 137 -0.46 -5.00 -15.98
C LEU A 137 -0.54 -4.64 -14.48
N GLY A 138 0.58 -4.16 -13.90
CA GLY A 138 0.61 -3.71 -12.50
C GLY A 138 -0.20 -2.44 -12.23
N GLY A 139 -0.27 -1.53 -13.20
CA GLY A 139 -1.09 -0.31 -13.12
C GLY A 139 -2.60 -0.55 -13.16
N ILE A 140 -3.09 -1.78 -13.40
CA ILE A 140 -4.53 -2.09 -13.38
C ILE A 140 -5.14 -1.78 -12.01
N ILE A 141 -4.40 -2.05 -10.92
CA ILE A 141 -4.90 -1.80 -9.56
C ILE A 141 -5.23 -0.33 -9.36
N ALA A 142 -4.29 0.57 -9.67
CA ALA A 142 -4.51 2.02 -9.59
C ALA A 142 -5.71 2.50 -10.43
N ASN A 143 -5.98 1.84 -11.57
CA ASN A 143 -7.15 2.15 -12.39
C ASN A 143 -8.47 1.70 -11.74
N VAL A 144 -8.51 0.52 -11.13
CA VAL A 144 -9.70 -0.02 -10.44
C VAL A 144 -10.04 0.79 -9.19
N GLU A 145 -9.03 1.35 -8.51
CA GLU A 145 -9.21 2.23 -7.34
C GLU A 145 -10.03 3.49 -7.62
N SER A 146 -10.21 3.88 -8.90
CA SER A 146 -11.16 4.93 -9.29
C SER A 146 -12.58 4.70 -8.76
N ILE A 147 -13.00 3.44 -8.56
CA ILE A 147 -14.30 3.07 -7.97
C ILE A 147 -14.38 3.45 -6.49
N VAL A 148 -13.25 3.43 -5.78
CA VAL A 148 -13.14 3.88 -4.37
C VAL A 148 -13.05 5.40 -4.30
N MET A 149 -12.33 6.02 -5.23
CA MET A 149 -12.08 7.46 -5.24
C MET A 149 -13.28 8.29 -5.72
N ALA A 150 -14.05 7.82 -6.69
CA ALA A 150 -15.17 8.57 -7.26
C ALA A 150 -16.24 8.98 -6.23
N PRO A 151 -16.66 8.11 -5.28
CA PRO A 151 -17.56 8.52 -4.19
C PRO A 151 -17.03 9.66 -3.32
N LEU A 152 -15.72 9.75 -3.10
CA LEU A 152 -15.11 10.84 -2.33
C LEU A 152 -15.23 12.17 -3.08
N LEU A 153 -14.90 12.17 -4.38
CA LEU A 153 -15.08 13.35 -5.24
C LEU A 153 -16.55 13.78 -5.28
N LEU A 154 -17.49 12.84 -5.39
CA LEU A 154 -18.93 13.12 -5.37
C LEU A 154 -19.45 13.65 -4.03
N LYS A 155 -18.71 13.43 -2.94
CA LYS A 155 -19.00 14.02 -1.62
C LYS A 155 -18.38 15.40 -1.40
N GLY A 156 -17.68 15.93 -2.40
CA GLY A 156 -17.02 17.24 -2.30
C GLY A 156 -15.60 17.20 -1.76
N TYR A 157 -14.99 16.02 -1.60
CA TYR A 157 -13.59 15.91 -1.19
C TYR A 157 -12.67 16.01 -2.40
N ASP A 158 -11.67 16.88 -2.32
CA ASP A 158 -10.53 16.80 -3.23
C ASP A 158 -9.67 15.58 -2.89
N LEU A 159 -8.89 15.09 -3.84
CA LEU A 159 -8.01 13.93 -3.63
C LEU A 159 -6.54 14.32 -3.81
N VAL A 160 -5.69 13.79 -2.92
CA VAL A 160 -4.22 13.81 -3.06
C VAL A 160 -3.75 12.36 -3.13
N ILE A 161 -3.17 11.97 -4.27
CA ILE A 161 -2.83 10.58 -4.59
C ILE A 161 -1.31 10.52 -4.84
N PRO A 162 -0.49 10.29 -3.81
CA PRO A 162 0.95 10.13 -3.95
C PRO A 162 1.33 8.76 -4.52
N ASP A 163 2.44 8.70 -5.27
CA ASP A 163 3.12 7.45 -5.59
C ASP A 163 3.89 6.97 -4.35
N THR A 164 3.20 6.26 -3.45
CA THR A 164 3.69 6.01 -2.08
C THR A 164 5.03 5.29 -2.02
N GLU A 165 5.34 4.43 -2.99
CA GLU A 165 6.58 3.65 -3.01
C GLU A 165 7.79 4.39 -3.59
N GLY A 166 7.61 5.64 -4.03
CA GLY A 166 8.69 6.48 -4.54
C GLY A 166 9.19 6.12 -5.94
N GLN A 167 10.21 6.84 -6.40
CA GLN A 167 10.77 6.73 -7.76
C GLN A 167 11.44 5.39 -8.08
N THR A 168 11.71 4.60 -7.04
CA THR A 168 12.39 3.30 -7.11
C THR A 168 11.45 2.16 -6.76
N ALA A 169 10.15 2.38 -6.51
CA ALA A 169 9.18 1.33 -6.15
C ALA A 169 9.67 0.44 -5.00
N GLU A 170 9.83 1.06 -3.83
CA GLU A 170 10.33 0.44 -2.61
C GLU A 170 9.21 -0.27 -1.84
N PHE A 171 8.62 -1.31 -2.45
CA PHE A 171 7.50 -2.03 -1.86
C PHE A 171 7.76 -2.49 -0.41
N ALA A 172 6.76 -2.30 0.46
CA ALA A 172 6.78 -2.54 1.90
C ALA A 172 7.75 -1.66 2.74
N ALA A 173 8.44 -0.68 2.15
CA ALA A 173 9.31 0.26 2.88
C ALA A 173 8.52 1.41 3.54
N GLY A 174 7.74 1.07 4.57
CA GLY A 174 6.78 1.97 5.21
C GLY A 174 7.28 3.38 5.61
N PRO A 175 8.49 3.57 6.18
CA PRO A 175 9.01 4.90 6.49
C PRO A 175 9.02 5.86 5.29
N ALA A 176 9.43 5.39 4.10
CA ALA A 176 9.41 6.20 2.88
C ALA A 176 7.97 6.52 2.44
N TYR A 177 7.02 5.61 2.63
CA TYR A 177 5.63 5.86 2.29
C TYR A 177 5.03 6.99 3.13
N GLY A 178 5.40 7.04 4.41
CA GLY A 178 4.95 8.08 5.33
C GLY A 178 5.46 9.46 4.94
N THR A 179 6.77 9.60 4.66
CA THR A 179 7.35 10.88 4.21
C THR A 179 6.80 11.31 2.85
N ASN A 180 6.71 10.39 1.89
CA ASN A 180 6.08 10.63 0.58
C ASN A 180 4.64 11.15 0.73
N THR A 181 3.84 10.53 1.59
CA THR A 181 2.46 10.96 1.82
C THR A 181 2.39 12.36 2.45
N LEU A 182 3.16 12.62 3.51
CA LEU A 182 3.13 13.92 4.20
C LEU A 182 3.66 15.06 3.34
N ASP A 183 4.73 14.82 2.59
CA ASP A 183 5.31 15.81 1.68
C ASP A 183 4.43 16.04 0.45
N SER A 184 3.65 15.05 0.01
CA SER A 184 2.64 15.26 -1.02
C SER A 184 1.54 16.24 -0.58
N ILE A 185 1.14 16.23 0.70
CA ILE A 185 0.18 17.18 1.26
C ILE A 185 0.79 18.58 1.31
N ARG A 186 2.06 18.70 1.72
CA ARG A 186 2.81 19.97 1.67
C ARG A 186 2.87 20.52 0.25
N ALA A 187 3.28 19.71 -0.72
CA ALA A 187 3.38 20.11 -2.13
C ALA A 187 2.02 20.56 -2.67
N SER A 188 0.97 19.79 -2.38
CA SER A 188 -0.38 20.06 -2.88
C SER A 188 -0.98 21.35 -2.33
N THR A 189 -0.68 21.70 -1.08
CA THR A 189 -1.17 22.95 -0.44
C THR A 189 -0.33 24.19 -0.79
N ARG A 190 0.92 24.01 -1.26
CA ARG A 190 1.80 25.10 -1.71
C ARG A 190 1.67 25.39 -3.21
N ALA A 191 1.28 24.40 -4.01
CA ALA A 191 1.22 24.53 -5.46
C ALA A 191 -0.02 25.31 -5.94
N GLY A 192 0.19 26.40 -6.68
CA GLY A 192 -0.91 27.06 -7.38
C GLY A 192 -1.57 26.14 -8.42
N GLY A 193 -2.90 26.17 -8.51
CA GLY A 193 -3.70 25.40 -9.46
C GLY A 193 -4.27 24.08 -8.91
N THR A 194 -3.86 23.65 -7.71
CA THR A 194 -4.44 22.47 -7.04
C THR A 194 -5.81 22.76 -6.43
N GLY A 195 -6.07 24.03 -6.06
CA GLY A 195 -7.27 24.42 -5.30
C GLY A 195 -7.15 24.19 -3.79
N LEU A 196 -6.08 23.52 -3.33
CA LEU A 196 -5.81 23.30 -1.91
C LEU A 196 -5.00 24.47 -1.33
N HIS A 197 -5.11 24.68 -0.02
CA HIS A 197 -4.47 25.79 0.67
C HIS A 197 -4.14 25.43 2.13
N GLY A 198 -3.46 26.33 2.85
CA GLY A 198 -3.07 26.09 4.26
C GLY A 198 -4.23 25.84 5.24
N GLY A 199 -5.48 26.13 4.85
CA GLY A 199 -6.68 25.86 5.63
C GLY A 199 -7.37 24.54 5.29
N THR A 200 -6.95 23.85 4.23
CA THR A 200 -7.51 22.56 3.83
C THR A 200 -7.32 21.54 4.95
N ARG A 201 -8.40 20.83 5.30
CA ARG A 201 -8.40 19.71 6.24
C ARG A 201 -8.21 18.42 5.47
N PHE A 202 -7.45 17.47 6.03
CA PHE A 202 -7.11 16.22 5.36
C PHE A 202 -7.56 14.99 6.15
N GLY A 203 -8.15 14.02 5.47
CA GLY A 203 -8.34 12.65 5.98
C GLY A 203 -7.36 11.73 5.26
N LEU A 204 -6.73 10.79 5.98
CA LEU A 204 -5.91 9.75 5.35
C LEU A 204 -6.75 8.49 5.16
N LEU A 205 -6.65 7.85 3.99
CA LEU A 205 -7.43 6.65 3.65
C LEU A 205 -6.57 5.65 2.85
N GLY A 206 -6.48 4.41 3.33
CA GLY A 206 -5.74 3.35 2.64
C GLY A 206 -6.18 1.94 3.03
N TYR A 207 -5.99 0.98 2.13
CA TYR A 207 -6.26 -0.44 2.35
C TYR A 207 -5.04 -1.26 1.91
N SER A 208 -4.77 -2.44 2.48
CA SER A 208 -3.63 -3.28 2.08
C SER A 208 -2.29 -2.52 2.09
N GLY A 209 -1.53 -2.49 0.99
CA GLY A 209 -0.31 -1.67 0.88
C GLY A 209 -0.55 -0.18 1.08
N GLY A 210 -1.74 0.32 0.71
CA GLY A 210 -2.17 1.68 1.02
C GLY A 210 -2.27 1.95 2.53
N ALA A 211 -2.68 0.95 3.33
CA ALA A 211 -2.72 1.06 4.79
C ALA A 211 -1.31 1.22 5.40
N ILE A 212 -0.27 0.68 4.76
CA ILE A 212 1.13 0.91 5.17
C ILE A 212 1.43 2.40 5.10
N ALA A 213 1.13 3.03 3.98
CA ALA A 213 1.38 4.45 3.77
C ALA A 213 0.53 5.32 4.71
N THR A 214 -0.75 4.99 4.86
CA THR A 214 -1.66 5.69 5.76
C THR A 214 -1.16 5.67 7.21
N ASN A 215 -0.75 4.51 7.73
CA ASN A 215 -0.31 4.40 9.11
C ASN A 215 1.04 5.08 9.34
N TRP A 216 2.04 4.83 8.47
CA TRP A 216 3.35 5.46 8.60
C TRP A 216 3.25 6.99 8.46
N ALA A 217 2.39 7.51 7.59
CA ALA A 217 2.12 8.94 7.53
C ALA A 217 1.52 9.46 8.84
N ALA A 218 0.52 8.77 9.40
CA ALA A 218 -0.10 9.16 10.67
C ALA A 218 0.88 9.09 11.86
N ALA A 219 1.76 8.09 11.89
CA ALA A 219 2.78 7.88 12.92
C ALA A 219 3.88 8.95 12.85
N LEU A 220 4.35 9.29 11.65
CA LEU A 220 5.42 10.27 11.43
C LEU A 220 4.92 11.72 11.53
N ALA A 221 3.65 11.99 11.21
CA ALA A 221 3.10 13.35 11.13
C ALA A 221 3.44 14.26 12.33
N PRO A 222 3.31 13.83 13.60
CA PRO A 222 3.54 14.71 14.74
C PRO A 222 4.97 15.28 14.81
N ALA A 223 5.97 14.50 14.42
CA ALA A 223 7.38 14.89 14.50
C ALA A 223 7.91 15.41 13.15
N TYR A 224 7.57 14.74 12.05
CA TYR A 224 8.09 15.03 10.72
C TYR A 224 7.38 16.20 10.02
N ALA A 225 6.06 16.29 10.18
CA ALA A 225 5.22 17.30 9.54
C ALA A 225 4.15 17.84 10.50
N PRO A 226 4.54 18.47 11.62
CA PRO A 226 3.60 18.93 12.64
C PRO A 226 2.53 19.89 12.13
N GLU A 227 2.83 20.67 11.09
CA GLU A 227 1.88 21.52 10.38
C GLU A 227 0.84 20.72 9.58
N VAL A 228 1.24 19.62 8.92
CA VAL A 228 0.31 18.70 8.25
C VAL A 228 -0.50 17.94 9.30
N ASN A 229 0.12 17.47 10.39
CA ASN A 229 -0.57 16.80 11.49
C ASN A 229 -1.73 17.65 12.04
N LYS A 230 -1.54 18.97 12.17
CA LYS A 230 -2.59 19.91 12.60
C LYS A 230 -3.76 20.00 11.61
N GLN A 231 -3.55 19.71 10.33
CA GLN A 231 -4.56 19.71 9.28
C GLN A 231 -5.31 18.36 9.18
N LEU A 232 -4.74 17.28 9.72
CA LEU A 232 -5.37 15.97 9.69
C LEU A 232 -6.63 15.94 10.58
N VAL A 233 -7.71 15.31 10.09
CA VAL A 233 -8.93 15.05 10.86
C VAL A 233 -8.96 13.61 11.42
N GLY A 234 -8.12 12.74 10.87
CA GLY A 234 -7.95 11.36 11.28
C GLY A 234 -7.38 10.50 10.15
N PHE A 235 -7.06 9.25 10.48
CA PHE A 235 -6.67 8.22 9.52
C PHE A 235 -7.66 7.06 9.56
N ALA A 236 -8.00 6.51 8.40
CA ALA A 236 -8.80 5.29 8.28
C ALA A 236 -8.05 4.30 7.41
N GLU A 237 -7.77 3.12 7.96
CA GLU A 237 -7.06 2.06 7.26
C GLU A 237 -7.58 0.66 7.55
N ALA A 238 -7.28 -0.31 6.69
CA ALA A 238 -7.53 -1.72 6.96
C ALA A 238 -6.62 -2.67 6.19
N GLY A 239 -6.47 -3.89 6.71
CA GLY A 239 -5.55 -4.88 6.13
C GLY A 239 -4.11 -4.39 6.25
N LEU A 240 -3.68 -4.07 7.47
CA LEU A 240 -2.42 -3.37 7.73
C LEU A 240 -1.24 -4.35 7.93
N LEU A 241 -0.13 -4.07 7.24
CA LEU A 241 1.17 -4.68 7.53
C LEU A 241 1.80 -4.01 8.75
N VAL A 242 1.92 -4.74 9.86
CA VAL A 242 2.48 -4.20 11.12
C VAL A 242 3.90 -4.70 11.36
N ALA A 243 4.09 -6.02 11.41
CA ALA A 243 5.37 -6.66 11.69
C ALA A 243 5.78 -7.53 10.49
N PRO A 244 6.56 -7.01 9.52
CA PRO A 244 6.84 -7.73 8.27
C PRO A 244 7.50 -9.11 8.45
N ALA A 245 8.28 -9.31 9.52
CA ALA A 245 8.85 -10.62 9.84
C ALA A 245 7.79 -11.67 10.25
N HIS A 246 6.70 -11.24 10.90
CA HIS A 246 5.57 -12.11 11.18
C HIS A 246 4.80 -12.45 9.91
N ASN A 247 4.55 -11.45 9.04
CA ASN A 247 3.91 -11.68 7.76
C ASN A 247 4.69 -12.66 6.89
N LEU A 248 6.02 -12.56 6.86
CA LEU A 248 6.90 -13.51 6.15
C LEU A 248 6.62 -14.96 6.58
N LYS A 249 6.48 -15.19 7.88
CA LYS A 249 6.13 -16.51 8.45
C LYS A 249 4.68 -16.89 8.19
N TYR A 250 3.75 -15.92 8.15
CA TYR A 250 2.32 -16.17 7.96
C TYR A 250 1.96 -16.54 6.51
N VAL A 251 2.53 -15.85 5.51
CA VAL A 251 2.27 -16.15 4.09
C VAL A 251 3.13 -17.31 3.56
N ASP A 252 4.06 -17.81 4.37
CA ASP A 252 4.93 -18.95 4.05
C ASP A 252 4.08 -20.18 3.69
N GLY A 253 4.25 -20.68 2.45
CA GLY A 253 3.46 -21.81 1.94
C GLY A 253 2.02 -21.48 1.54
N SER A 254 1.61 -20.20 1.49
CA SER A 254 0.30 -19.80 0.95
C SER A 254 0.16 -20.23 -0.51
N LEU A 255 -1.08 -20.54 -0.93
CA LEU A 255 -1.38 -20.86 -2.33
C LEU A 255 -1.54 -19.62 -3.21
N VAL A 256 -1.86 -18.48 -2.60
CA VAL A 256 -2.19 -17.24 -3.34
C VAL A 256 -1.21 -16.12 -3.02
N TRP A 257 -0.87 -15.93 -1.75
CA TRP A 257 -0.17 -14.72 -1.27
C TRP A 257 1.34 -14.86 -1.16
N ASN A 258 1.88 -16.04 -1.43
CA ASN A 258 3.28 -16.34 -1.15
C ASN A 258 4.27 -15.63 -2.09
N GLY A 259 3.81 -15.10 -3.23
CA GLY A 259 4.60 -14.21 -4.10
C GLY A 259 4.86 -12.83 -3.48
N VAL A 260 4.06 -12.40 -2.49
CA VAL A 260 4.27 -11.13 -1.77
C VAL A 260 5.54 -11.17 -0.92
N MET A 261 5.91 -12.35 -0.41
CA MET A 261 7.13 -12.53 0.38
C MET A 261 8.39 -12.06 -0.37
N PRO A 262 8.75 -12.61 -1.55
CA PRO A 262 9.91 -12.14 -2.27
C PRO A 262 9.75 -10.67 -2.71
N MET A 263 8.54 -10.22 -3.06
CA MET A 263 8.33 -8.81 -3.40
C MET A 263 8.72 -7.85 -2.27
N ALA A 264 8.21 -8.10 -1.05
CA ALA A 264 8.49 -7.27 0.11
C ALA A 264 9.99 -7.29 0.46
N VAL A 265 10.63 -8.47 0.36
CA VAL A 265 12.07 -8.61 0.58
C VAL A 265 12.86 -7.79 -0.45
N ILE A 266 12.49 -7.81 -1.73
CA ILE A 266 13.13 -7.02 -2.79
C ILE A 266 12.95 -5.51 -2.52
N GLY A 267 11.73 -5.06 -2.28
CA GLY A 267 11.40 -3.65 -2.08
C GLY A 267 12.09 -3.05 -0.86
N VAL A 268 12.08 -3.75 0.28
CA VAL A 268 12.81 -3.35 1.49
C VAL A 268 14.32 -3.38 1.25
N SER A 269 14.84 -4.39 0.53
CA SER A 269 16.26 -4.45 0.18
C SER A 269 16.69 -3.27 -0.68
N ARG A 270 15.84 -2.84 -1.62
CA ARG A 270 16.06 -1.65 -2.45
C ARG A 270 16.12 -0.37 -1.62
N ALA A 271 15.18 -0.19 -0.68
CA ALA A 271 15.13 0.97 0.21
C ALA A 271 16.37 1.06 1.12
N TYR A 272 16.92 -0.07 1.57
CA TYR A 272 18.06 -0.12 2.49
C TYR A 272 19.41 -0.48 1.86
N GLY A 273 19.47 -0.60 0.52
CA GLY A 273 20.72 -0.89 -0.20
C GLY A 273 21.30 -2.29 0.08
N ILE A 274 20.45 -3.29 0.33
CA ILE A 274 20.84 -4.66 0.66
C ILE A 274 20.97 -5.48 -0.62
N ASP A 275 22.14 -6.09 -0.82
CA ASP A 275 22.33 -7.10 -1.87
C ASP A 275 21.79 -8.46 -1.40
N ILE A 276 20.47 -8.62 -1.46
CA ILE A 276 19.78 -9.81 -0.95
C ILE A 276 20.11 -11.08 -1.75
N LYS A 277 20.48 -10.95 -3.04
CA LYS A 277 20.83 -12.10 -3.90
C LYS A 277 21.95 -12.96 -3.29
N ARG A 278 22.84 -12.36 -2.48
CA ARG A 278 23.91 -13.09 -1.77
C ARG A 278 23.41 -14.17 -0.82
N TYR A 279 22.18 -14.06 -0.32
CA TYR A 279 21.58 -14.99 0.63
C TYR A 279 20.63 -16.00 -0.03
N LEU A 280 20.37 -15.83 -1.33
CA LEU A 280 19.45 -16.66 -2.11
C LEU A 280 20.17 -17.82 -2.80
N ASN A 281 19.47 -18.94 -2.92
CA ASN A 281 19.89 -20.06 -3.76
C ASN A 281 19.54 -19.77 -5.25
N PRO A 282 19.89 -20.64 -6.22
CA PRO A 282 19.59 -20.39 -7.64
C PRO A 282 18.10 -20.16 -7.95
N LYS A 283 17.18 -20.87 -7.27
CA LYS A 283 15.73 -20.64 -7.41
C LYS A 283 15.35 -19.27 -6.87
N GLY A 284 15.89 -18.89 -5.71
CA GLY A 284 15.67 -17.56 -5.13
C GLY A 284 16.15 -16.43 -6.03
N VAL A 285 17.32 -16.57 -6.65
CA VAL A 285 17.83 -15.60 -7.63
C VAL A 285 16.91 -15.51 -8.85
N ALA A 286 16.45 -16.65 -9.39
CA ALA A 286 15.52 -16.65 -10.52
C ALA A 286 14.18 -15.95 -10.19
N VAL A 287 13.62 -16.19 -9.00
CA VAL A 287 12.40 -15.51 -8.53
C VAL A 287 12.66 -14.02 -8.32
N PHE A 288 13.83 -13.64 -7.81
CA PHE A 288 14.22 -12.23 -7.70
C PHE A 288 14.22 -11.56 -9.07
N ASP A 289 14.93 -12.14 -10.05
CA ASP A 289 15.09 -11.56 -11.39
C ASP A 289 13.74 -11.43 -12.11
N GLU A 290 12.81 -12.36 -11.83
CA GLU A 290 11.45 -12.30 -12.37
C GLU A 290 10.59 -11.19 -11.73
N LEU A 291 10.76 -10.94 -10.44
CA LEU A 291 9.93 -10.00 -9.68
C LEU A 291 10.55 -8.62 -9.49
N GLU A 292 11.83 -8.38 -9.84
CA GLU A 292 12.49 -7.09 -9.59
C GLU A 292 11.82 -5.89 -10.30
N HIS A 293 10.94 -6.16 -11.26
CA HIS A 293 10.01 -5.21 -11.89
C HIS A 293 8.57 -5.74 -11.97
N GLY A 294 8.21 -6.65 -11.06
CA GLY A 294 6.89 -7.26 -10.99
C GLY A 294 5.92 -6.51 -10.08
N SER A 295 4.63 -6.66 -10.35
CA SER A 295 3.53 -6.15 -9.53
C SER A 295 2.86 -7.23 -8.70
N ILE A 296 1.95 -6.84 -7.81
CA ILE A 296 1.12 -7.78 -7.06
C ILE A 296 0.31 -8.71 -7.98
N VAL A 297 -0.09 -8.23 -9.16
CA VAL A 297 -0.79 -9.02 -10.17
C VAL A 297 0.11 -10.11 -10.75
N ASP A 298 1.42 -9.85 -10.87
CA ASP A 298 2.39 -10.84 -11.30
C ASP A 298 2.67 -11.88 -10.22
N ALA A 299 2.58 -11.50 -8.94
CA ALA A 299 2.93 -12.36 -7.83
C ALA A 299 1.78 -13.28 -7.33
N LEU A 300 0.52 -12.84 -7.43
CA LEU A 300 -0.62 -13.56 -6.88
C LEU A 300 -0.84 -14.91 -7.56
N GLY A 301 -0.83 -15.98 -6.75
CA GLY A 301 -1.06 -17.36 -7.22
C GLY A 301 0.03 -17.92 -8.13
N ARG A 302 1.14 -17.20 -8.35
CA ARG A 302 2.20 -17.61 -9.28
C ARG A 302 3.10 -18.72 -8.74
N TYR A 303 3.28 -18.79 -7.42
CA TYR A 303 4.23 -19.71 -6.80
C TYR A 303 3.59 -20.61 -5.73
N PRO A 304 2.42 -21.23 -5.96
CA PRO A 304 1.59 -21.82 -4.91
C PRO A 304 2.39 -22.78 -4.00
N GLY A 305 2.35 -22.52 -2.69
CA GLY A 305 3.02 -23.36 -1.69
C GLY A 305 4.52 -23.10 -1.51
N MET A 306 5.11 -22.16 -2.25
CA MET A 306 6.54 -21.80 -2.07
C MET A 306 6.77 -21.15 -0.70
N THR A 307 7.90 -21.54 -0.11
CA THR A 307 8.35 -21.10 1.21
C THR A 307 9.65 -20.30 1.14
N TRP A 308 9.99 -19.56 2.20
CA TRP A 308 11.29 -18.89 2.32
C TRP A 308 12.46 -19.88 2.16
N LYS A 309 12.32 -21.08 2.72
CA LYS A 309 13.35 -22.14 2.67
C LYS A 309 13.62 -22.63 1.24
N ASP A 310 12.67 -22.46 0.33
CA ASP A 310 12.86 -22.78 -1.08
C ASP A 310 13.70 -21.74 -1.82
N LEU A 311 13.78 -20.51 -1.30
CA LEU A 311 14.47 -19.37 -1.92
C LEU A 311 15.85 -19.12 -1.32
N ALA A 312 16.00 -19.34 -0.02
CA ALA A 312 17.24 -19.08 0.71
C ALA A 312 18.31 -20.18 0.51
N LYS A 313 19.59 -19.83 0.66
CA LYS A 313 20.66 -20.83 0.80
C LYS A 313 20.49 -21.60 2.13
N PRO A 314 21.03 -22.83 2.25
CA PRO A 314 20.83 -23.66 3.44
C PRO A 314 21.20 -23.02 4.79
N GLU A 315 22.24 -22.17 4.81
CA GLU A 315 22.70 -21.42 5.98
C GLU A 315 21.78 -20.24 6.36
N TYR A 316 20.87 -19.83 5.46
CA TYR A 316 19.91 -18.72 5.64
C TYR A 316 18.44 -19.19 5.68
N LYS A 317 18.20 -20.46 6.03
CA LYS A 317 16.83 -21.01 6.18
C LYS A 317 16.00 -20.29 7.24
N ASP A 318 16.66 -19.72 8.25
CA ASP A 318 16.05 -18.74 9.15
C ASP A 318 16.39 -17.34 8.63
N PRO A 319 15.41 -16.51 8.23
CA PRO A 319 15.65 -15.13 7.81
C PRO A 319 16.47 -14.34 8.85
N ASN A 320 16.31 -14.65 10.14
CA ASN A 320 17.02 -13.96 11.22
C ASN A 320 18.51 -14.32 11.30
N SER A 321 19.00 -15.30 10.53
CA SER A 321 20.45 -15.52 10.39
C SER A 321 21.12 -14.55 9.40
N ILE A 322 20.34 -13.70 8.72
CA ILE A 322 20.83 -12.62 7.85
C ILE A 322 20.83 -11.30 8.65
N PRO A 323 21.98 -10.76 9.09
CA PRO A 323 22.01 -9.53 9.89
C PRO A 323 21.38 -8.32 9.19
N ALA A 324 21.59 -8.20 7.87
CA ALA A 324 20.99 -7.13 7.07
C ALA A 324 19.46 -7.21 7.00
N PHE A 325 18.90 -8.42 7.00
CA PHE A 325 17.45 -8.63 7.06
C PHE A 325 16.90 -8.17 8.42
N VAL A 326 17.54 -8.59 9.52
CA VAL A 326 17.10 -8.23 10.88
C VAL A 326 17.13 -6.72 11.09
N ASP A 327 18.20 -6.05 10.64
CA ASP A 327 18.29 -4.59 10.71
C ASP A 327 17.18 -3.90 9.90
N ALA A 328 16.98 -4.30 8.64
CA ALA A 328 15.97 -3.68 7.79
C ALA A 328 14.53 -3.97 8.24
N VAL A 329 14.22 -5.21 8.62
CA VAL A 329 12.86 -5.60 9.02
C VAL A 329 12.42 -4.89 10.30
N ASN A 330 13.36 -4.60 11.21
CA ASN A 330 13.09 -3.81 12.41
C ASN A 330 12.84 -2.33 12.08
N LYS A 331 13.51 -1.76 11.08
CA LYS A 331 13.25 -0.38 10.61
C LYS A 331 11.88 -0.21 9.96
N VAL A 332 11.32 -1.29 9.40
CA VAL A 332 9.96 -1.31 8.81
C VAL A 332 8.91 -1.95 9.72
N ASN A 333 9.27 -2.34 10.94
CA ASN A 333 8.32 -2.81 11.95
C ASN A 333 7.58 -1.60 12.54
N LEU A 334 6.29 -1.53 12.27
CA LEU A 334 5.45 -0.42 12.70
C LEU A 334 5.25 -0.38 14.21
N GLY A 335 5.49 -1.50 14.92
CA GLY A 335 5.55 -1.54 16.38
C GLY A 335 6.63 -0.64 16.98
N GLU A 336 7.68 -0.32 16.20
CA GLU A 336 8.75 0.59 16.63
C GLU A 336 8.49 2.06 16.24
N ALA A 337 7.41 2.33 15.49
CA ALA A 337 7.05 3.68 15.08
C ALA A 337 6.38 4.48 16.21
N ALA A 338 6.41 5.80 16.07
CA ALA A 338 5.73 6.70 17.00
C ALA A 338 4.20 6.52 16.95
N THR A 339 3.53 6.88 18.03
CA THR A 339 2.06 6.81 18.11
C THR A 339 1.43 8.00 17.38
N PRO A 340 0.50 7.78 16.43
CA PRO A 340 -0.25 8.86 15.80
C PRO A 340 -1.00 9.69 16.84
N THR A 341 -1.09 11.01 16.64
CA THR A 341 -1.81 11.89 17.59
C THR A 341 -3.26 12.19 17.18
N VAL A 342 -3.62 11.91 15.92
CA VAL A 342 -4.98 12.11 15.41
C VAL A 342 -5.83 10.84 15.56
N PRO A 343 -7.18 10.94 15.58
CA PRO A 343 -8.05 9.77 15.67
C PRO A 343 -7.78 8.76 14.54
N GLY A 344 -7.99 7.48 14.84
CA GLY A 344 -7.76 6.38 13.90
C GLY A 344 -8.94 5.42 13.80
N PHE A 345 -9.23 4.90 12.60
CA PHE A 345 -10.09 3.75 12.40
C PHE A 345 -9.34 2.63 11.67
N ILE A 346 -9.12 1.52 12.37
CA ILE A 346 -8.36 0.37 11.91
C ILE A 346 -9.30 -0.83 11.72
N GLY A 347 -9.41 -1.32 10.49
CA GLY A 347 -10.15 -2.54 10.15
C GLY A 347 -9.23 -3.75 9.90
N GLN A 348 -9.68 -4.97 10.21
CA GLN A 348 -8.88 -6.17 9.96
C GLN A 348 -9.73 -7.41 9.68
N GLY A 349 -9.48 -8.11 8.57
CA GLY A 349 -10.04 -9.45 8.32
C GLY A 349 -9.33 -10.53 9.14
N ASN A 350 -9.91 -11.73 9.23
CA ASN A 350 -9.25 -12.86 9.90
C ASN A 350 -9.62 -14.24 9.30
N ALA A 351 -10.14 -14.27 8.06
CA ALA A 351 -10.52 -15.50 7.37
C ALA A 351 -9.60 -15.84 6.19
N GLY A 352 -8.27 -15.72 6.39
CA GLY A 352 -7.27 -15.95 5.34
C GLY A 352 -7.26 -17.34 4.68
N VAL A 353 -7.88 -18.32 5.31
CA VAL A 353 -8.09 -19.65 4.72
C VAL A 353 -8.92 -19.61 3.43
N LEU A 354 -9.79 -18.60 3.26
CA LEU A 354 -10.57 -18.40 2.04
C LEU A 354 -9.70 -17.95 0.85
N GLU A 355 -8.48 -17.48 1.14
CA GLU A 355 -7.51 -17.02 0.14
C GLU A 355 -6.25 -17.89 0.15
N GLY A 356 -6.39 -19.16 0.55
CA GLY A 356 -5.30 -20.13 0.41
C GLY A 356 -4.15 -19.98 1.41
N THR A 357 -4.33 -19.19 2.49
CA THR A 357 -3.34 -19.07 3.56
C THR A 357 -3.79 -19.85 4.79
N PHE A 358 -3.27 -21.07 4.92
CA PHE A 358 -3.62 -22.02 5.98
C PHE A 358 -2.65 -21.99 7.17
N ASN A 359 -1.52 -21.31 7.01
CA ASN A 359 -0.49 -21.29 8.03
C ASN A 359 -0.98 -20.56 9.29
N ARG A 360 -0.55 -21.07 10.46
CA ARG A 360 -0.87 -20.50 11.77
C ARG A 360 0.37 -20.58 12.67
N PRO A 361 1.41 -19.78 12.41
CA PRO A 361 2.66 -19.91 13.14
C PRO A 361 2.45 -19.67 14.64
N PRO A 362 3.07 -20.48 15.53
CA PRO A 362 3.02 -20.26 16.97
C PRO A 362 3.46 -18.84 17.34
N GLY A 363 2.69 -18.18 18.21
CA GLY A 363 2.95 -16.78 18.63
C GLY A 363 2.52 -15.69 17.65
N ILE A 364 2.13 -16.04 16.41
CA ILE A 364 1.64 -15.11 15.38
C ILE A 364 0.15 -15.32 15.13
N GLY A 365 -0.26 -16.58 14.95
CA GLY A 365 -1.66 -16.94 14.73
C GLY A 365 -2.11 -16.76 13.28
N THR A 366 -3.35 -16.28 13.10
CA THR A 366 -4.02 -16.16 11.79
C THR A 366 -4.13 -14.70 11.35
N GLY A 367 -4.63 -14.52 10.13
CA GLY A 367 -4.80 -13.23 9.50
C GLY A 367 -5.90 -13.24 8.45
N ASP A 368 -5.96 -12.17 7.67
CA ASP A 368 -6.95 -12.02 6.60
C ASP A 368 -6.59 -12.79 5.31
N GLY A 369 -5.40 -13.38 5.22
CA GLY A 369 -4.88 -14.03 4.02
C GLY A 369 -3.46 -13.58 3.72
N VAL A 370 -3.15 -12.32 4.05
CA VAL A 370 -1.84 -11.70 3.87
C VAL A 370 -1.36 -10.94 5.10
N MET A 371 -2.25 -10.26 5.83
CA MET A 371 -1.95 -9.50 7.05
C MET A 371 -2.36 -10.23 8.32
N VAL A 372 -1.50 -10.13 9.35
CA VAL A 372 -1.67 -10.84 10.62
C VAL A 372 -2.61 -10.09 11.56
N ALA A 373 -3.73 -10.70 11.93
CA ALA A 373 -4.75 -10.04 12.75
C ALA A 373 -4.27 -9.73 14.17
N GLY A 374 -3.43 -10.61 14.73
CA GLY A 374 -2.84 -10.41 16.06
C GLY A 374 -1.90 -9.21 16.14
N ASP A 375 -1.17 -8.91 15.07
CA ASP A 375 -0.24 -7.78 15.04
C ASP A 375 -1.01 -6.45 14.97
N VAL A 376 -2.09 -6.39 14.18
CA VAL A 376 -2.96 -5.20 14.09
C VAL A 376 -3.65 -4.91 15.43
N ARG A 377 -4.11 -5.95 16.15
CA ARG A 377 -4.62 -5.78 17.52
C ARG A 377 -3.56 -5.26 18.47
N ALA A 378 -2.31 -5.73 18.35
CA ALA A 378 -1.21 -5.30 19.20
C ALA A 378 -0.91 -3.83 18.97
N LEU A 379 -0.81 -3.40 17.71
CA LEU A 379 -0.54 -2.01 17.36
C LEU A 379 -1.64 -1.07 17.83
N ALA A 380 -2.91 -1.44 17.62
CA ALA A 380 -4.03 -0.63 18.08
C ALA A 380 -4.05 -0.50 19.62
N ASN A 381 -3.74 -1.57 20.35
CA ASN A 381 -3.57 -1.52 21.81
C ASN A 381 -2.37 -0.67 22.22
N GLN A 382 -1.24 -0.77 21.52
CA GLN A 382 -0.05 0.04 21.76
C GLN A 382 -0.39 1.52 21.64
N TYR A 383 -1.01 1.95 20.52
CA TYR A 383 -1.44 3.35 20.34
C TYR A 383 -2.35 3.84 21.46
N CYS A 384 -3.31 3.02 21.89
CA CYS A 384 -4.15 3.32 23.06
C CYS A 384 -3.33 3.50 24.34
N ALA A 385 -2.30 2.68 24.57
CA ALA A 385 -1.48 2.71 25.78
C ALA A 385 -0.51 3.91 25.80
N THR A 386 0.04 4.28 24.65
CA THR A 386 1.14 5.25 24.52
C THR A 386 0.71 6.68 24.19
N GLY A 387 -0.58 6.95 23.97
CA GLY A 387 -1.11 8.32 23.96
C GLY A 387 -2.39 8.57 23.17
N ASN A 388 -2.70 7.74 22.18
CA ASN A 388 -3.86 7.94 21.33
C ASN A 388 -5.10 7.22 21.89
N LYS A 389 -5.95 7.96 22.61
CA LYS A 389 -7.19 7.40 23.19
C LYS A 389 -8.35 7.30 22.19
N SER A 390 -8.14 7.71 20.94
CA SER A 390 -9.17 7.84 19.90
C SER A 390 -8.97 6.84 18.76
N VAL A 391 -8.64 5.59 19.10
CA VAL A 391 -8.49 4.49 18.14
C VAL A 391 -9.74 3.63 18.14
N LYS A 392 -10.43 3.60 17.00
CA LYS A 392 -11.49 2.63 16.70
C LYS A 392 -10.86 1.43 16.01
N TYR A 393 -11.14 0.24 16.51
CA TYR A 393 -10.72 -1.03 15.91
C TYR A 393 -11.94 -1.91 15.62
N GLU A 394 -11.99 -2.48 14.42
CA GLU A 394 -12.99 -3.48 14.01
C GLU A 394 -12.33 -4.70 13.35
N GLN A 395 -12.66 -5.90 13.84
CA GLN A 395 -12.18 -7.16 13.26
C GLN A 395 -13.34 -7.92 12.60
N TYR A 396 -13.11 -8.46 11.41
CA TYR A 396 -14.09 -9.21 10.63
C TYR A 396 -13.68 -10.69 10.55
N ASN A 397 -14.14 -11.47 11.52
CA ASN A 397 -13.70 -12.87 11.68
C ASN A 397 -14.02 -13.80 10.51
N LEU A 398 -15.03 -13.45 9.71
CA LEU A 398 -15.49 -14.27 8.58
C LEU A 398 -15.07 -13.70 7.22
N LEU A 399 -14.33 -12.60 7.20
CA LEU A 399 -13.87 -11.97 5.97
C LEU A 399 -12.36 -12.15 5.79
N SER A 400 -11.99 -12.51 4.58
CA SER A 400 -10.61 -12.55 4.11
C SER A 400 -10.16 -11.14 3.69
N HIS A 401 -8.96 -11.01 3.15
CA HIS A 401 -8.37 -9.74 2.75
C HIS A 401 -9.19 -9.06 1.65
N PHE A 402 -9.55 -9.77 0.59
CA PHE A 402 -10.43 -9.25 -0.46
C PHE A 402 -11.86 -9.07 0.04
N GLY A 403 -12.36 -9.96 0.90
CA GLY A 403 -13.73 -9.90 1.42
C GLY A 403 -13.96 -8.73 2.40
N ALA A 404 -12.94 -8.32 3.14
CA ALA A 404 -13.03 -7.25 4.12
C ALA A 404 -13.09 -5.86 3.46
N MET A 405 -12.44 -5.67 2.31
CA MET A 405 -12.38 -4.38 1.61
C MET A 405 -13.76 -3.78 1.28
N PRO A 406 -14.68 -4.45 0.54
CA PRO A 406 -15.98 -3.88 0.20
C PRO A 406 -16.87 -3.63 1.44
N TYR A 407 -16.62 -4.35 2.53
CA TYR A 407 -17.33 -4.12 3.80
C TYR A 407 -16.76 -2.91 4.55
N TRP A 408 -15.44 -2.77 4.62
CA TRP A 408 -14.78 -1.71 5.39
C TRP A 408 -14.83 -0.34 4.70
N THR A 409 -14.58 -0.27 3.39
CA THR A 409 -14.48 0.99 2.63
C THR A 409 -15.63 1.98 2.86
N PRO A 410 -16.92 1.61 2.71
CA PRO A 410 -18.01 2.57 2.96
C PRO A 410 -18.09 3.03 4.42
N ARG A 411 -17.68 2.19 5.38
CA ARG A 411 -17.63 2.53 6.81
C ARG A 411 -16.48 3.48 7.12
N ALA A 412 -15.34 3.30 6.46
CA ALA A 412 -14.18 4.18 6.57
C ALA A 412 -14.52 5.59 6.04
N MET A 413 -15.17 5.67 4.88
CA MET A 413 -15.66 6.94 4.32
C MET A 413 -16.66 7.62 5.26
N SER A 414 -17.65 6.89 5.78
CA SER A 414 -18.60 7.45 6.75
C SER A 414 -17.93 7.91 8.04
N TRP A 415 -16.90 7.18 8.51
CA TRP A 415 -16.15 7.58 9.70
C TRP A 415 -15.34 8.86 9.45
N LEU A 416 -14.74 9.01 8.27
CA LEU A 416 -14.06 10.24 7.84
C LEU A 416 -15.03 11.41 7.71
N ASP A 417 -16.21 11.20 7.13
CA ASP A 417 -17.27 12.22 7.05
C ASP A 417 -17.57 12.82 8.43
N ASP A 418 -17.69 11.95 9.45
CA ASP A 418 -17.89 12.38 10.83
C ASP A 418 -16.71 13.19 11.38
N ARG A 419 -15.46 12.86 11.00
CA ARG A 419 -14.26 13.62 11.40
C ARG A 419 -14.27 15.02 10.77
N PHE A 420 -14.56 15.10 9.48
CA PHE A 420 -14.67 16.36 8.75
C PHE A 420 -15.83 17.24 9.26
N ALA A 421 -16.90 16.61 9.77
CA ALA A 421 -18.01 17.30 10.42
C ALA A 421 -17.73 17.67 11.90
N GLY A 422 -16.53 17.40 12.42
CA GLY A 422 -16.14 17.76 13.79
C GLY A 422 -16.77 16.90 14.88
N LYS A 423 -17.35 15.73 14.54
CA LYS A 423 -17.93 14.82 15.54
C LYS A 423 -16.83 14.14 16.34
N ALA A 424 -17.09 13.82 17.62
CA ALA A 424 -16.15 13.10 18.46
C ALA A 424 -15.82 11.69 17.91
N ALA A 425 -14.59 11.22 18.11
CA ALA A 425 -14.14 9.93 17.58
C ALA A 425 -14.64 8.78 18.47
N PRO A 426 -15.29 7.75 17.91
CA PRO A 426 -15.50 6.52 18.66
C PRO A 426 -14.15 5.89 18.99
N THR A 427 -14.10 5.15 20.10
CA THR A 427 -12.88 4.47 20.57
C THR A 427 -13.17 3.04 21.01
N SER A 428 -12.29 2.13 20.61
CA SER A 428 -12.22 0.75 21.07
C SER A 428 -11.18 0.55 22.17
N CYS A 429 -10.41 1.58 22.54
CA CYS A 429 -9.36 1.47 23.57
C CYS A 429 -9.91 0.82 24.86
N GLY A 430 -9.15 -0.13 25.42
CA GLY A 430 -9.55 -0.93 26.58
C GLY A 430 -10.52 -2.09 26.27
N ARG A 431 -11.00 -2.21 25.02
CA ARG A 431 -11.89 -3.28 24.55
C ARG A 431 -11.31 -4.08 23.38
N ILE A 432 -10.15 -3.69 22.88
CA ILE A 432 -9.44 -4.41 21.81
C ILE A 432 -8.87 -5.70 22.41
N PRO A 433 -9.14 -6.88 21.83
CA PRO A 433 -8.54 -8.12 22.32
C PRO A 433 -7.02 -8.08 22.28
N ALA A 434 -6.36 -8.91 23.09
CA ALA A 434 -4.90 -8.99 23.07
C ALA A 434 -4.34 -9.31 21.67
N GLY A 435 -3.22 -8.68 21.35
CA GLY A 435 -2.46 -8.92 20.13
C GLY A 435 -1.21 -9.74 20.36
N ASN A 436 -0.38 -9.84 19.33
CA ASN A 436 0.92 -10.50 19.38
C ASN A 436 1.98 -9.58 20.02
N SER A 437 3.18 -10.10 20.27
CA SER A 437 4.36 -9.27 20.58
C SER A 437 4.82 -8.55 19.32
N LEU A 438 5.04 -7.23 19.39
CA LEU A 438 5.63 -6.46 18.28
C LEU A 438 7.12 -6.15 18.50
N ALA A 439 7.75 -6.80 19.49
CA ALA A 439 9.15 -6.58 19.82
C ALA A 439 10.07 -6.81 18.60
N PRO A 440 11.19 -6.07 18.50
CA PRO A 440 12.15 -6.23 17.41
C PRO A 440 12.66 -7.66 17.26
N GLU A 441 12.84 -8.07 16.01
CA GLU A 441 13.49 -9.32 15.66
C GLU A 441 14.94 -9.31 16.14
N LYS A 442 15.41 -10.47 16.60
CA LYS A 442 16.79 -10.67 17.08
C LYS A 442 17.55 -11.58 16.12
N PRO A 443 18.87 -11.38 15.95
CA PRO A 443 19.69 -12.31 15.19
C PRO A 443 19.53 -13.73 15.72
N ALA A 444 19.52 -14.70 14.79
CA ALA A 444 19.50 -16.12 15.16
C ALA A 444 20.72 -16.44 16.03
N VAL A 445 20.52 -17.18 17.12
CA VAL A 445 21.63 -17.64 17.97
C VAL A 445 22.38 -18.72 17.18
N THR A 446 23.63 -18.43 16.82
CA THR A 446 24.52 -19.43 16.23
C THR A 446 24.91 -20.44 17.32
N ASN A 447 24.38 -21.66 17.23
CA ASN A 447 24.86 -22.80 18.01
C ASN A 447 26.08 -23.43 17.37
#